data_AF-O93758-F1
#
_entry.id   AF-O93758-F1
#
_cell.length_a   1.000
_cell.length_b   1.000
_cell.length_c   1.000
_cell.angle_alpha   90.00
_cell.angle_beta   90.00
_cell.angle_gamma   90.00
#
_symmetry.space_group_name_H-M   'P 1'
#
loop_
_entity.id
_entity.type
_entity.pdbx_description
1 polymer ?
#
loop_
_entity_poly.entity_id
_entity_poly.type
_entity_poly.pdbx_seq_one_letter_code
_entity_poly.pdbx_strand_id
1 'polypeptide(L)'
;TQVCHQLAVNVQLPEDKGGLSGKAAYIDTEGTFRWERIDQMARGLGLDPDKVMDNIYWIRAINSHHQMAIVDQLFEMIDKEPVRLVIVDSLTSHFRAEFPGRENLASRQQLLNKHLHQLMRLAEVYDIAVVV
;
A
#
# COMPACT_ATOMS: atom_id res chain seq x y z
N THR A 1 4.04 -2.92 -8.75
CA THR A 1 5.42 -2.53 -8.37
C THR A 1 5.93 -1.16 -8.85
N GLN A 2 6.41 -0.93 -10.09
CA GLN A 2 7.12 0.34 -10.43
C GLN A 2 6.25 1.59 -10.25
N VAL A 3 5.00 1.55 -10.71
CA VAL A 3 4.03 2.62 -10.49
C VAL A 3 3.79 2.84 -8.99
N CYS A 4 3.71 1.77 -8.19
CA CYS A 4 3.56 1.87 -6.74
C CYS A 4 4.72 2.62 -6.08
N HIS A 5 5.97 2.31 -6.47
CA HIS A 5 7.14 3.04 -5.97
C HIS A 5 7.06 4.53 -6.34
N GLN A 6 6.69 4.84 -7.58
CA GLN A 6 6.59 6.24 -8.02
C GLN A 6 5.49 7.00 -7.28
N LEU A 7 4.33 6.37 -7.06
CA LEU A 7 3.23 6.98 -6.32
C LEU A 7 3.59 7.22 -4.85
N ALA A 8 4.33 6.30 -4.22
CA ALA A 8 4.82 6.45 -2.85
C ALA A 8 5.76 7.66 -2.66
N VAL A 9 6.46 8.07 -3.73
CA VAL A 9 7.25 9.32 -3.76
C VAL A 9 6.34 10.51 -4.09
N ASN A 10 5.51 10.41 -5.13
CA ASN A 10 4.72 11.54 -5.63
C ASN A 10 3.68 12.04 -4.63
N VAL A 11 3.09 11.18 -3.80
CA VAL A 11 2.10 11.60 -2.79
C VAL A 11 2.66 12.64 -1.81
N GLN A 12 3.98 12.64 -1.62
CA GLN A 12 4.69 13.54 -0.71
C GLN A 12 4.94 14.92 -1.31
N LEU A 13 4.80 15.08 -2.62
CA LEU A 13 4.94 16.37 -3.29
C LEU A 13 3.80 17.31 -2.86
N PRO A 14 4.02 18.64 -2.94
CA PRO A 14 2.94 19.60 -2.74
C PRO A 14 1.90 19.53 -3.87
N GLU A 15 0.69 20.05 -3.60
CA GLU A 15 -0.44 20.00 -4.54
C GLU A 15 -0.16 20.72 -5.87
N ASP A 16 0.59 21.82 -5.84
CA ASP A 16 1.00 22.56 -7.04
C ASP A 16 1.95 21.76 -7.95
N LYS A 17 2.57 20.70 -7.41
CA LYS A 17 3.39 19.72 -8.13
C LYS A 17 2.68 18.38 -8.35
N GLY A 18 1.37 18.32 -8.07
CA GLY A 18 0.53 17.15 -8.27
C GLY A 18 0.62 16.06 -7.18
N GLY A 19 1.19 16.37 -6.02
CA GLY A 19 1.13 15.51 -4.84
C GLY A 19 0.04 15.93 -3.85
N LEU A 20 0.11 15.40 -2.63
CA LEU A 20 -0.88 15.66 -1.57
C LEU A 20 -0.24 16.07 -0.23
N SER A 21 1.07 16.37 -0.23
CA SER A 21 1.87 16.62 0.98
C SER A 21 1.69 15.54 2.07
N GLY A 22 1.42 14.30 1.65
CA GLY A 22 1.05 13.20 2.54
C GLY A 22 2.07 12.07 2.54
N LYS A 23 1.94 11.18 3.52
CA LYS A 23 2.73 9.95 3.64
C LYS A 23 2.12 8.79 2.85
N ALA A 24 2.92 7.76 2.61
CA ALA A 24 2.48 6.52 1.98
C ALA A 24 2.56 5.34 2.95
N ALA A 25 1.60 4.42 2.89
CA ALA A 25 1.72 3.09 3.48
C ALA A 25 1.87 2.05 2.37
N TYR A 26 2.91 1.22 2.42
CA TYR A 26 3.26 0.22 1.42
C TYR A 26 3.23 -1.17 2.04
N ILE A 27 2.22 -1.95 1.67
CA ILE A 27 2.06 -3.36 2.04
C ILE A 27 2.64 -4.22 0.93
N ASP A 28 3.79 -4.82 1.17
CA ASP A 28 4.49 -5.70 0.22
C ASP A 28 4.15 -7.17 0.51
N THR A 29 3.55 -7.86 -0.44
CA THR A 29 3.19 -9.28 -0.27
C THR A 29 4.22 -10.22 -0.86
N GLU A 30 4.99 -9.77 -1.86
CA GLU A 30 5.90 -10.59 -2.65
C GLU A 30 7.39 -10.31 -2.36
N GLY A 31 7.71 -9.31 -1.53
CA GLY A 31 9.09 -8.89 -1.29
C GLY A 31 9.66 -8.12 -2.49
N THR A 32 8.81 -7.36 -3.18
CA THR A 32 9.15 -6.63 -4.42
C THR A 32 9.55 -5.18 -4.16
N PHE A 33 9.38 -4.68 -2.94
CA PHE A 33 9.82 -3.34 -2.56
C PHE A 33 11.34 -3.22 -2.65
N ARG A 34 11.83 -2.14 -3.27
CA ARG A 34 13.25 -1.84 -3.44
C ARG A 34 13.49 -0.39 -3.06
N TRP A 35 14.20 -0.19 -1.96
CA TRP A 35 14.52 1.16 -1.45
C TRP A 35 15.40 1.93 -2.44
N GLU A 36 16.24 1.23 -3.21
CA GLU A 36 17.08 1.81 -4.26
C GLU A 36 16.24 2.47 -5.37
N ARG A 37 15.03 1.96 -5.63
CA ARG A 37 14.11 2.57 -6.60
C ARG A 37 13.47 3.84 -6.04
N ILE A 38 13.14 3.87 -4.76
CA ILE A 38 12.65 5.07 -4.08
C ILE A 38 13.75 6.16 -4.12
N ASP A 39 15.00 5.81 -3.80
CA ASP A 39 16.13 6.75 -3.86
C ASP A 39 16.30 7.35 -5.26
N GLN A 40 16.32 6.50 -6.31
CA GLN A 40 16.42 6.97 -7.69
C GLN A 40 15.27 7.90 -8.09
N MET A 41 14.03 7.57 -7.70
CA MET A 41 12.84 8.38 -8.00
C MET A 41 12.86 9.72 -7.25
N ALA A 42 13.25 9.72 -5.97
CA ALA A 42 13.39 10.92 -5.15
C ALA A 42 14.43 11.87 -5.74
N ARG A 43 15.63 11.35 -6.08
CA ARG A 43 16.69 12.14 -6.73
C ARG A 43 16.25 12.69 -8.08
N GLY A 44 15.50 11.91 -8.87
CA GLY A 44 14.95 12.36 -10.15
C GLY A 44 14.02 13.57 -10.04
N LEU A 45 13.40 13.77 -8.86
CA LEU A 45 12.55 14.91 -8.54
C LEU A 45 13.28 16.01 -7.74
N GLY A 46 14.58 15.85 -7.49
CA GLY A 46 15.38 16.77 -6.67
C GLY A 46 15.01 16.76 -5.18
N LEU A 47 14.42 15.67 -4.69
CA LEU A 47 14.08 15.47 -3.28
C LEU A 47 15.23 14.82 -2.52
N ASP A 48 15.20 14.97 -1.19
CA ASP A 48 16.09 14.27 -0.27
C ASP A 48 15.59 12.82 -0.05
N PRO A 49 16.32 11.79 -0.49
CA PRO A 49 15.88 10.40 -0.41
C PRO A 49 15.61 9.92 1.00
N ASP A 50 16.39 10.37 1.98
CA ASP A 50 16.25 9.93 3.37
C ASP A 50 14.91 10.42 3.94
N LYS A 51 14.57 11.69 3.69
CA LYS A 51 13.26 12.26 4.08
C LYS A 51 12.10 11.61 3.34
N VAL A 52 12.28 11.28 2.06
CA VAL A 52 11.26 10.58 1.29
C VAL A 52 11.00 9.18 1.87
N MET A 53 12.06 8.49 2.29
CA MET A 53 11.96 7.16 2.90
C MET A 53 11.27 7.22 4.26
N ASP A 54 11.57 8.21 5.10
CA ASP A 54 10.94 8.40 6.42
C ASP A 54 9.42 8.59 6.34
N ASN A 55 8.91 9.03 5.19
CA ASN A 55 7.50 9.25 4.92
C ASN A 55 6.79 8.03 4.29
N ILE A 56 7.48 6.90 4.15
CA ILE A 56 6.92 5.65 3.61
C ILE A 56 6.91 4.59 4.72
N TYR A 57 5.71 4.30 5.24
CA TYR A 57 5.50 3.16 6.12
C TYR A 57 5.52 1.87 5.31
N TRP A 58 6.55 1.06 5.48
CA TRP A 58 6.67 -0.23 4.79
C TRP A 58 6.43 -1.41 5.73
N ILE A 59 5.65 -2.38 5.26
CA ILE A 59 5.47 -3.65 5.96
C ILE A 59 5.30 -4.80 4.97
N ARG A 60 5.92 -5.95 5.30
CA ARG A 60 5.76 -7.18 4.52
C ARG A 60 4.64 -8.05 5.08
N ALA A 61 3.62 -8.27 4.28
CA ALA A 61 2.60 -9.27 4.58
C ALA A 61 3.14 -10.68 4.29
N ILE A 62 2.94 -11.61 5.22
CA ILE A 62 3.50 -12.98 5.13
C ILE A 62 2.45 -14.04 4.78
N ASN A 63 1.16 -13.69 4.86
CA ASN A 63 0.01 -14.51 4.46
C ASN A 63 -1.23 -13.60 4.31
N SER A 64 -2.34 -14.17 3.83
CA SER A 64 -3.59 -13.44 3.52
C SER A 64 -4.23 -12.83 4.77
N HIS A 65 -4.22 -13.55 5.90
CA HIS A 65 -4.73 -13.06 7.17
C HIS A 65 -3.89 -11.91 7.73
N HIS A 66 -2.57 -11.98 7.64
CA HIS A 66 -1.68 -10.90 8.05
C HIS A 66 -1.88 -9.67 7.17
N GLN A 67 -2.03 -9.84 5.85
CA GLN A 67 -2.35 -8.75 4.93
C GLN A 67 -3.64 -8.01 5.33
N MET A 68 -4.70 -8.75 5.72
CA MET A 68 -5.93 -8.14 6.22
C MET A 68 -5.74 -7.44 7.57
N ALA A 69 -5.02 -8.06 8.50
CA ALA A 69 -4.76 -7.49 9.83
C ALA A 69 -3.93 -6.20 9.76
N ILE A 70 -3.00 -6.07 8.80
CA ILE A 70 -2.26 -4.83 8.56
C ILE A 70 -3.22 -3.69 8.18
N VAL A 71 -4.21 -3.96 7.32
CA VAL A 71 -5.22 -2.95 6.97
C VAL A 71 -6.08 -2.57 8.16
N ASP A 72 -6.43 -3.52 9.03
CA ASP A 72 -7.13 -3.22 10.29
C ASP A 72 -6.30 -2.31 11.21
N GLN A 73 -4.98 -2.52 11.31
CA GLN A 73 -4.07 -1.62 12.05
C GLN A 73 -3.93 -0.25 11.40
N LEU A 74 -3.99 -0.16 10.05
CA LEU A 74 -3.97 1.12 9.37
C LEU A 74 -5.15 2.00 9.78
N PHE A 75 -6.35 1.45 10.00
CA PHE A 75 -7.49 2.23 10.52
C PHE A 75 -7.17 2.93 11.86
N GLU A 76 -6.35 2.33 12.73
CA GLU A 76 -5.97 2.93 14.02
C GLU A 76 -4.83 3.95 13.91
N MET A 77 -3.97 3.80 12.88
CA MET A 77 -2.82 4.65 12.66
C MET A 77 -3.18 5.95 11.91
N ILE A 78 -4.19 5.88 11.04
CA ILE A 78 -4.48 6.92 10.03
C ILE A 78 -4.95 8.24 10.64
N ASP A 79 -5.54 8.20 11.84
CA ASP A 79 -5.95 9.40 12.58
C ASP A 79 -4.75 10.16 13.18
N LYS A 80 -3.59 9.51 13.29
CA LYS A 80 -2.38 10.05 13.95
C LYS A 80 -1.32 10.50 12.95
N GLU A 81 -1.39 10.00 11.72
CA GLU A 81 -0.37 10.19 10.69
C GLU A 81 -1.02 10.68 9.40
N PRO A 82 -0.43 11.65 8.67
CA PRO A 82 -1.01 12.23 7.47
C PRO A 82 -0.82 11.30 6.24
N VAL A 83 -1.27 10.05 6.33
CA VAL A 83 -1.22 9.10 5.23
C VAL A 83 -2.29 9.48 4.20
N ARG A 84 -1.88 9.64 2.94
CA ARG A 84 -2.79 9.97 1.82
C ARG A 84 -2.75 8.94 0.70
N LEU A 85 -1.93 7.90 0.84
CA LEU A 85 -1.81 6.80 -0.11
C LEU A 85 -1.56 5.48 0.62
N VAL A 86 -2.33 4.45 0.28
CA VAL A 86 -2.09 3.06 0.69
C VAL A 86 -1.87 2.21 -0.55
N ILE A 87 -0.80 1.43 -0.55
CA ILE A 87 -0.41 0.52 -1.63
C ILE A 87 -0.44 -0.90 -1.10
N VAL A 88 -1.01 -1.82 -1.86
CA VAL A 88 -0.92 -3.28 -1.63
C VAL A 88 -0.32 -3.94 -2.88
N ASP A 89 0.95 -4.30 -2.84
CA ASP A 89 1.67 -4.88 -3.98
C ASP A 89 2.16 -6.30 -3.64
N SER A 90 1.48 -7.37 -4.07
CA SER A 90 0.21 -7.44 -4.81
C SER A 90 -0.94 -7.94 -3.94
N LEU A 91 -2.16 -7.50 -4.23
CA LEU A 91 -3.36 -7.86 -3.45
C LEU A 91 -3.66 -9.37 -3.42
N THR A 92 -3.47 -10.08 -4.53
CA THR A 92 -4.00 -11.45 -4.71
C THR A 92 -2.98 -12.56 -4.48
N SER A 93 -1.70 -12.23 -4.26
CA SER A 93 -0.62 -13.22 -4.18
C SER A 93 -0.88 -14.29 -3.13
N HIS A 94 -1.02 -13.90 -1.86
CA HIS A 94 -1.28 -14.82 -0.75
C HIS A 94 -2.59 -15.59 -0.91
N PHE A 95 -3.65 -14.92 -1.36
CA PHE A 95 -4.95 -15.56 -1.61
C PHE A 95 -4.88 -16.66 -2.67
N ARG A 96 -4.06 -16.50 -3.72
CA ARG A 96 -3.88 -17.54 -4.74
C ARG A 96 -3.02 -18.70 -4.23
N ALA A 97 -2.02 -18.40 -3.40
CA ALA A 97 -1.12 -19.41 -2.84
C ALA A 97 -1.80 -20.28 -1.78
N GLU A 98 -2.60 -19.68 -0.89
CA GLU A 98 -3.25 -20.37 0.23
C GLU A 98 -4.52 -21.12 -0.18
N PHE A 99 -5.19 -20.67 -1.24
CA PHE A 99 -6.43 -21.26 -1.74
C PHE A 99 -6.27 -21.71 -3.21
N PRO A 100 -5.47 -22.77 -3.46
CA PRO A 100 -5.27 -23.32 -4.79
C PRO A 100 -6.51 -24.08 -5.28
N GLY A 101 -6.60 -24.32 -6.59
CA GLY A 101 -7.67 -25.12 -7.17
C GLY A 101 -9.02 -24.40 -7.30
N ARG A 102 -9.99 -25.09 -7.91
CA ARG A 102 -11.36 -24.56 -8.13
C ARG A 102 -12.27 -24.79 -6.94
N GLU A 103 -12.00 -25.83 -6.17
CA GLU A 103 -12.67 -26.20 -4.93
C GLU A 103 -12.61 -25.11 -3.87
N ASN A 104 -11.51 -24.34 -3.82
CA ASN A 104 -11.33 -23.23 -2.90
C ASN A 104 -11.76 -21.88 -3.47
N LEU A 105 -12.30 -21.83 -4.70
CA LEU A 105 -12.64 -20.58 -5.38
C LEU A 105 -13.63 -19.74 -4.57
N ALA A 106 -14.66 -20.38 -4.01
CA ALA A 106 -15.69 -19.70 -3.23
C ALA A 106 -15.10 -19.07 -1.96
N SER A 107 -14.37 -19.84 -1.16
CA SER A 107 -13.73 -19.36 0.07
C SER A 107 -12.71 -18.24 -0.21
N ARG A 108 -11.90 -18.41 -1.26
CA ARG A 108 -10.96 -17.37 -1.72
C ARG A 108 -11.68 -16.09 -2.09
N GLN A 109 -12.75 -16.19 -2.89
CA GLN A 109 -13.50 -15.02 -3.34
C GLN A 109 -14.19 -14.32 -2.17
N GLN A 110 -14.72 -15.07 -1.20
CA GLN A 110 -15.34 -14.51 0.00
C GLN A 110 -14.33 -13.70 0.82
N LEU A 111 -13.13 -14.26 1.07
CA LEU A 111 -12.11 -13.58 1.87
C LEU A 111 -11.51 -12.38 1.12
N LEU A 112 -11.22 -12.53 -0.17
CA LEU A 112 -10.72 -11.44 -1.02
C LEU A 112 -11.73 -10.29 -1.12
N ASN A 113 -13.02 -10.59 -1.29
CA ASN A 113 -14.06 -9.57 -1.31
C ASN A 113 -14.14 -8.82 0.02
N LYS A 114 -14.05 -9.54 1.15
CA LYS A 114 -14.01 -8.91 2.48
C LYS A 114 -12.82 -7.95 2.58
N HIS A 115 -11.65 -8.35 2.08
CA HIS A 115 -10.46 -7.49 2.09
C HIS A 115 -10.59 -6.27 1.17
N LEU A 116 -11.14 -6.44 -0.03
CA LEU A 116 -11.45 -5.33 -0.93
C LEU A 116 -12.43 -4.33 -0.31
N HIS A 117 -13.45 -4.81 0.40
CA HIS A 117 -14.37 -3.95 1.15
C HIS A 117 -13.68 -3.18 2.28
N GLN A 118 -12.71 -3.79 2.99
CA GLN A 118 -11.90 -3.07 3.98
C GLN A 118 -11.12 -1.92 3.33
N LEU A 119 -10.46 -2.19 2.19
CA LEU A 119 -9.68 -1.20 1.45
C LEU A 119 -10.54 -0.07 0.89
N MET A 120 -11.71 -0.38 0.29
CA MET A 120 -12.64 0.65 -0.19
C MET A 120 -13.15 1.52 0.95
N ARG A 121 -13.50 0.92 2.10
CA ARG A 121 -13.94 1.67 3.28
C ARG A 121 -12.83 2.60 3.79
N LEU A 122 -11.58 2.15 3.78
CA LEU A 122 -10.43 2.98 4.14
C LEU A 122 -10.32 4.19 3.22
N ALA A 123 -10.45 3.98 1.90
CA ALA A 123 -10.40 5.05 0.90
C ALA A 123 -11.52 6.09 1.10
N GLU A 124 -12.76 5.62 1.26
CA GLU A 124 -13.95 6.48 1.33
C GLU A 124 -14.07 7.25 2.64
N VAL A 125 -13.76 6.60 3.77
CA VAL A 125 -13.94 7.21 5.10
C VAL A 125 -12.86 8.25 5.38
N TYR A 126 -11.63 8.00 4.93
CA TYR A 126 -10.47 8.84 5.27
C TYR A 126 -9.99 9.70 4.10
N ASP A 127 -10.66 9.64 2.94
CA ASP A 127 -10.29 10.35 1.71
C ASP A 127 -8.86 10.02 1.27
N ILE A 128 -8.57 8.74 1.11
CA ILE A 128 -7.22 8.21 0.84
C ILE A 128 -7.19 7.44 -0.46
N ALA A 129 -6.14 7.67 -1.25
CA ALA A 129 -5.92 6.87 -2.45
C ALA A 129 -5.48 5.46 -2.07
N VAL A 130 -6.13 4.44 -2.64
CA VAL A 130 -5.75 3.03 -2.46
C VAL A 130 -5.38 2.43 -3.81
N VAL A 131 -4.21 1.78 -3.88
CA VAL A 131 -3.69 1.13 -5.09
C VAL A 131 -3.38 -0.33 -4.77
N VAL A 132 -3.83 -1.25 -5.63
CA VAL A 132 -3.72 -2.72 -5.48
C VAL A 132 -3.17 -3.40 -6.72
#